data_AF-A0A812TC95-F1
#
_entry.id   AF-A0A812TC95-F1
#
_cell.length_a   1.000
_cell.length_b   1.000
_cell.length_c   1.000
_cell.angle_alpha   90.00
_cell.angle_beta   90.00
_cell.angle_gamma   90.00
#
_symmetry.space_group_name_H-M   'P 1'
#
loop_
_entity.id
_entity.type
_entity.pdbx_description
1 polymer ?
#
loop_
_entity_poly.entity_id
_entity_poly.type
_entity_poly.pdbx_seq_one_letter_code
_entity_poly.pdbx_strand_id
1 'polypeptide(L)'
;MCIPEPPSQVIAKTGTVKAEPHMDAKLKTKKSKGSRFIVSEMTMNGWLKLENEPGWLAAHLRGVQDIGEVAAPLETDPMLELAVPVYQPQGMVCLEVVFKTGVPVRETPSRKAKTVATLKCGEYVFAHTQNFDGWLKLSGKPEGWVLANDSDWGELLRRRRRMNDVDLWAMCDAWAAARARPGTGRSMGLSGKEVEALKELEERTVMEAKALWQEHRSNKEYLVSEGYLAGEDLLKTETWMRQRVFAHVLEKKSKTGEGWLRELISGFKLSSRVPPLPGIQGEQEEDDYYAEQQAQAQSFSQGLRKGFTNANGEAMGGAMGGAMGGAMGGAMGGQQGHGAFDPAFEGTKPFEYKGKVYTMAPNGVLFDPPNQVPMGIWNPDTQRLDPAAGMMPGCPYPAISYLGRTYILLPDQRLLDPETEEIVGTFNRDTNEMDLQNPTLLQEVGSRKETGADPAFANDGEPVDMHEYIERGNQMVKAGRFKAAAGLFSEALKACSQQRAVDLDLEVDIIKSRAKCWKALGCFSELKEDASKVLKLTGNRDSDALQWHRAADEGLQHKSRNRDREVLQPREAPPMTGNANGYGGFGAKCSQCNGLASKCAQCGAGPGSQEL
;
A
#
# COMPACT_ATOMS: atom_id res chain seq x y z
N MET A 1 7.13 9.32 -35.97
CA MET A 1 7.35 7.95 -36.47
C MET A 1 6.40 7.09 -35.67
N CYS A 2 5.49 6.35 -36.29
CA CYS A 2 4.67 5.40 -35.52
C CYS A 2 5.59 4.27 -35.08
N ILE A 3 5.57 3.91 -33.80
CA ILE A 3 6.28 2.75 -33.31
C ILE A 3 5.62 1.52 -33.96
N PRO A 4 6.40 0.59 -34.53
CA PRO A 4 5.82 -0.60 -35.12
C PRO A 4 5.06 -1.39 -34.05
N GLU A 5 3.82 -1.76 -34.35
CA GLU A 5 2.98 -2.52 -33.44
C GLU A 5 3.61 -3.87 -33.07
N PRO A 6 3.51 -4.31 -31.80
CA PRO A 6 4.24 -5.48 -31.35
C PRO A 6 3.73 -6.75 -32.02
N PRO A 7 4.62 -7.55 -32.62
CA PRO A 7 4.24 -8.87 -33.10
C PRO A 7 3.98 -9.78 -31.89
N SER A 8 2.86 -10.48 -31.92
CA SER A 8 2.44 -11.44 -30.89
C SER A 8 2.33 -12.85 -31.47
N GLN A 9 2.37 -13.86 -30.61
CA GLN A 9 2.24 -15.26 -31.00
C GLN A 9 1.23 -16.00 -30.12
N VAL A 10 0.43 -16.88 -30.73
CA VAL A 10 -0.44 -17.80 -29.99
C VAL A 10 0.43 -18.88 -29.33
N ILE A 11 0.36 -18.99 -28.00
CA ILE A 11 1.12 -19.98 -27.22
C ILE A 11 0.26 -21.18 -26.79
N ALA A 12 -1.04 -20.97 -26.60
CA ALA A 12 -1.99 -22.06 -26.35
C ALA A 12 -2.16 -22.94 -27.60
N LYS A 13 -2.67 -24.17 -27.42
CA LYS A 13 -2.92 -25.12 -28.52
C LYS A 13 -3.74 -24.49 -29.65
N THR A 14 -4.78 -23.74 -29.28
CA THR A 14 -5.64 -22.97 -30.18
C THR A 14 -6.11 -21.69 -29.51
N GLY A 15 -6.02 -20.56 -30.20
CA GLY A 15 -6.63 -19.29 -29.81
C GLY A 15 -7.88 -19.01 -30.64
N THR A 16 -9.00 -18.66 -30.00
CA THR A 16 -10.23 -18.30 -30.70
C THR A 16 -10.29 -16.79 -30.96
N VAL A 17 -10.52 -16.41 -32.22
CA VAL A 17 -10.73 -15.02 -32.61
C VAL A 17 -12.23 -14.75 -32.64
N LYS A 18 -12.67 -13.73 -31.90
CA LYS A 18 -14.06 -13.33 -31.66
C LYS A 18 -14.39 -12.02 -32.38
N ALA A 19 -15.66 -11.80 -32.69
CA ALA A 19 -16.11 -10.56 -33.34
C ALA A 19 -15.98 -9.33 -32.44
N GLU A 20 -16.18 -9.52 -31.13
CA GLU A 20 -16.16 -8.50 -30.08
C GLU A 20 -15.35 -9.03 -28.88
N PRO A 21 -14.82 -8.17 -27.99
CA PRO A 21 -13.90 -8.57 -26.92
C PRO A 21 -14.62 -9.20 -25.70
N HIS A 22 -15.40 -10.25 -25.94
CA HIS A 22 -16.05 -11.05 -24.90
C HIS A 22 -16.31 -12.49 -25.36
N MET A 23 -16.53 -13.40 -24.39
CA MET A 23 -16.62 -14.83 -24.67
C MET A 23 -17.86 -15.22 -25.49
N ASP A 24 -18.97 -14.52 -25.29
CA ASP A 24 -20.24 -14.80 -25.99
C ASP A 24 -20.27 -14.28 -27.44
N ALA A 25 -19.26 -13.51 -27.85
CA ALA A 25 -19.20 -12.97 -29.19
C ALA A 25 -19.09 -14.08 -30.24
N LYS A 26 -19.59 -13.79 -31.44
CA LYS A 26 -19.53 -14.71 -32.58
C LYS A 26 -18.07 -15.09 -32.90
N LEU A 27 -17.80 -16.38 -33.01
CA LEU A 27 -16.50 -16.89 -33.46
C LEU A 27 -16.24 -16.45 -34.91
N LYS A 28 -15.08 -15.84 -35.17
CA LYS A 28 -14.61 -15.43 -36.50
C LYS A 28 -13.67 -16.48 -37.10
N THR A 29 -12.62 -16.84 -36.36
CA THR A 29 -11.64 -17.84 -36.79
C THR A 29 -10.93 -18.48 -35.58
N LYS A 30 -10.07 -19.47 -35.83
CA LYS A 30 -9.17 -20.08 -34.84
C LYS A 30 -7.73 -19.96 -35.35
N LYS A 31 -6.81 -19.62 -34.46
CA LYS A 31 -5.36 -19.61 -34.71
C LYS A 31 -4.71 -20.76 -33.95
N SER A 32 -3.79 -21.48 -34.60
CA SER A 32 -3.02 -22.57 -33.98
C SER A 32 -1.84 -22.03 -33.19
N LYS A 33 -1.35 -22.83 -32.23
CA LYS A 33 -0.07 -22.57 -31.55
C LYS A 33 1.03 -22.22 -32.56
N GLY A 34 1.78 -21.17 -32.26
CA GLY A 34 2.86 -20.67 -33.11
C GLY A 34 2.43 -19.64 -34.15
N SER A 35 1.13 -19.45 -34.38
CA SER A 35 0.62 -18.42 -35.30
C SER A 35 1.01 -17.03 -34.81
N ARG A 36 1.63 -16.24 -35.69
CA ARG A 36 2.03 -14.86 -35.42
C ARG A 36 0.99 -13.87 -35.94
N PHE A 37 0.84 -12.74 -35.27
CA PHE A 37 -0.09 -11.67 -35.64
C PHE A 37 0.38 -10.33 -35.07
N ILE A 38 -0.19 -9.23 -35.55
CA ILE A 38 0.09 -7.88 -35.08
C ILE A 38 -1.12 -7.39 -34.29
N VAL A 39 -0.85 -6.70 -33.18
CA VAL A 39 -1.87 -6.16 -32.28
C VAL A 39 -1.86 -4.64 -32.30
N SER A 40 -3.00 -4.03 -32.65
CA SER A 40 -3.12 -2.57 -32.64
C SER A 40 -3.71 -1.99 -31.37
N GLU A 41 -4.58 -2.75 -30.70
CA GLU A 41 -5.26 -2.31 -29.49
C GLU A 41 -5.39 -3.46 -28.48
N MET A 42 -5.42 -3.12 -27.20
CA MET A 42 -5.70 -4.06 -26.10
C MET A 42 -6.79 -3.51 -25.18
N THR A 43 -7.80 -4.31 -24.85
CA THR A 43 -8.79 -3.94 -23.83
C THR A 43 -8.19 -4.06 -22.42
N MET A 44 -8.79 -3.35 -21.45
CA MET A 44 -8.30 -3.40 -20.06
C MET A 44 -8.43 -4.79 -19.40
N ASN A 45 -9.30 -5.64 -19.94
CA ASN A 45 -9.43 -7.06 -19.56
C ASN A 45 -8.70 -8.02 -20.52
N GLY A 46 -7.69 -7.55 -21.25
CA GLY A 46 -6.71 -8.41 -21.93
C GLY A 46 -7.17 -9.01 -23.27
N TRP A 47 -8.11 -8.40 -23.99
CA TRP A 47 -8.41 -8.78 -25.37
C TRP A 47 -7.56 -7.99 -26.35
N LEU A 48 -6.91 -8.69 -27.27
CA LEU A 48 -6.02 -8.16 -28.29
C LEU A 48 -6.78 -7.99 -29.60
N LYS A 49 -6.78 -6.78 -30.17
CA LYS A 49 -7.34 -6.49 -31.49
C LYS A 49 -6.32 -6.79 -32.56
N LEU A 50 -6.71 -7.56 -33.57
CA LEU A 50 -5.82 -7.94 -34.66
C LEU A 50 -5.84 -6.84 -35.73
N GLU A 51 -4.67 -6.37 -36.18
CA GLU A 51 -4.59 -5.24 -37.12
C GLU A 51 -4.95 -5.64 -38.56
N ASN A 52 -4.44 -6.77 -39.02
CA ASN A 52 -4.64 -7.25 -40.40
C ASN A 52 -5.82 -8.22 -40.57
N GLU A 53 -6.51 -8.55 -39.48
CA GLU A 53 -7.62 -9.51 -39.47
C GLU A 53 -8.75 -9.01 -38.57
N PRO A 54 -10.02 -9.10 -38.97
CA PRO A 54 -11.10 -8.64 -38.12
C PRO A 54 -11.30 -9.56 -36.92
N GLY A 55 -11.14 -9.00 -35.73
CA GLY A 55 -11.59 -9.63 -34.49
C GLY A 55 -10.65 -9.41 -33.31
N TRP A 56 -10.99 -10.10 -32.23
CA TRP A 56 -10.36 -10.00 -30.92
C TRP A 56 -9.91 -11.38 -30.45
N LEU A 57 -8.74 -11.46 -29.86
CA LEU A 57 -8.19 -12.67 -29.26
C LEU A 57 -7.84 -12.38 -27.79
N ALA A 58 -8.37 -13.16 -26.85
CA ALA A 58 -7.99 -13.02 -25.45
C ALA A 58 -6.51 -13.39 -25.27
N ALA A 59 -5.72 -12.53 -24.63
CA ALA A 59 -4.33 -12.81 -24.29
C ALA A 59 -4.24 -13.90 -23.22
N HIS A 60 -5.20 -13.93 -22.29
CA HIS A 60 -5.27 -14.87 -21.18
C HIS A 60 -6.73 -15.24 -20.90
N LEU A 61 -7.04 -16.54 -20.78
CA LEU A 61 -8.37 -17.06 -20.50
C LEU A 61 -8.63 -17.32 -19.01
N ARG A 62 -7.64 -17.10 -18.15
CA ARG A 62 -7.78 -17.10 -16.68
C ARG A 62 -8.34 -18.41 -16.13
N GLY A 63 -7.94 -19.53 -16.72
CA GLY A 63 -8.39 -20.87 -16.31
C GLY A 63 -9.74 -21.27 -16.90
N VAL A 64 -10.39 -20.41 -17.69
CA VAL A 64 -11.57 -20.82 -18.46
C VAL A 64 -11.17 -21.95 -19.40
N GLN A 65 -11.82 -23.11 -19.23
CA GLN A 65 -11.50 -24.35 -19.95
C GLN A 65 -10.07 -24.87 -19.68
N ASP A 66 -9.53 -24.62 -18.49
CA ASP A 66 -8.16 -24.97 -18.09
C ASP A 66 -7.08 -24.30 -18.96
N ILE A 67 -7.43 -23.17 -19.60
CA ILE A 67 -6.51 -22.38 -20.41
C ILE A 67 -6.12 -21.12 -19.64
N GLY A 68 -4.82 -21.01 -19.32
CA GLY A 68 -4.22 -19.80 -18.79
C GLY A 68 -3.92 -18.81 -19.92
N GLU A 69 -2.64 -18.65 -20.23
CA GLU A 69 -2.16 -17.73 -21.25
C GLU A 69 -2.37 -18.29 -22.68
N VAL A 70 -2.94 -17.47 -23.56
CA VAL A 70 -3.31 -17.82 -24.94
C VAL A 70 -2.37 -17.20 -25.95
N ALA A 71 -1.96 -15.95 -25.72
CA ALA A 71 -1.02 -15.25 -26.58
C ALA A 71 -0.06 -14.37 -25.77
N ALA A 72 1.17 -14.31 -26.25
CA ALA A 72 2.25 -13.52 -25.66
C ALA A 72 2.90 -12.64 -26.74
N PRO A 73 3.45 -11.46 -26.38
CA PRO A 73 4.31 -10.70 -27.27
C PRO A 73 5.56 -11.52 -27.62
N LEU A 74 6.06 -11.40 -28.84
CA LEU A 74 7.37 -11.95 -29.19
C LEU A 74 8.47 -11.11 -28.53
N GLU A 75 9.49 -11.77 -27.98
CA GLU A 75 10.67 -11.13 -27.37
C GLU A 75 11.44 -10.27 -28.39
N THR A 76 10.99 -9.02 -28.60
CA THR A 76 11.71 -8.03 -29.41
C THR A 76 11.48 -6.62 -28.87
N ASP A 77 12.58 -5.96 -28.46
CA ASP A 77 12.80 -4.51 -28.25
C ASP A 77 12.04 -3.79 -27.10
N PRO A 78 12.58 -2.65 -26.59
CA PRO A 78 12.45 -2.25 -25.19
C PRO A 78 11.13 -1.53 -24.91
N MET A 79 10.52 -1.89 -23.78
CA MET A 79 9.39 -1.25 -23.10
C MET A 79 8.20 -0.88 -24.01
N LEU A 80 7.31 -1.84 -24.20
CA LEU A 80 5.90 -1.53 -24.49
C LEU A 80 5.36 -0.58 -23.41
N GLU A 81 5.05 0.66 -23.79
CA GLU A 81 4.53 1.66 -22.87
C GLU A 81 3.01 1.53 -22.79
N LEU A 82 2.55 0.52 -22.04
CA LEU A 82 1.13 0.44 -21.69
C LEU A 82 0.81 1.51 -20.64
N ALA A 83 -0.17 2.36 -20.94
CA ALA A 83 -0.70 3.32 -19.98
C ALA A 83 -1.26 2.62 -18.72
N VAL A 84 -1.85 1.44 -18.90
CA VAL A 84 -2.37 0.61 -17.81
C VAL A 84 -1.83 -0.81 -18.00
N PRO A 85 -0.70 -1.17 -17.37
CA PRO A 85 -0.08 -2.49 -17.52
C PRO A 85 -0.79 -3.58 -16.70
N VAL A 86 -1.74 -3.20 -15.85
CA VAL A 86 -2.43 -4.11 -14.92
C VAL A 86 -3.81 -4.45 -15.46
N TYR A 87 -4.14 -5.74 -15.49
CA TYR A 87 -5.46 -6.24 -15.81
C TYR A 87 -6.56 -5.58 -14.97
N GLN A 88 -7.64 -5.17 -15.62
CA GLN A 88 -8.83 -4.61 -14.95
C GLN A 88 -10.00 -5.58 -15.09
N PRO A 89 -10.49 -6.18 -13.98
CA PRO A 89 -11.56 -7.17 -14.03
C PRO A 89 -12.84 -6.66 -14.68
N GLN A 90 -13.21 -5.40 -14.45
CA GLN A 90 -14.41 -4.80 -15.04
C GLN A 90 -14.25 -4.46 -16.54
N GLY A 91 -13.08 -4.70 -17.15
CA GLY A 91 -12.78 -4.32 -18.53
C GLY A 91 -12.68 -2.82 -18.76
N MET A 92 -12.57 -2.04 -17.68
CA MET A 92 -12.49 -0.59 -17.72
C MET A 92 -11.61 -0.07 -16.58
N VAL A 93 -10.97 1.07 -16.79
CA VAL A 93 -10.18 1.79 -15.79
C VAL A 93 -10.79 3.18 -15.57
N CYS A 94 -10.68 3.68 -14.34
CA CYS A 94 -10.98 5.08 -14.00
C CYS A 94 -9.67 5.84 -13.73
N LEU A 95 -9.48 6.96 -14.42
CA LEU A 95 -8.33 7.84 -14.25
C LEU A 95 -8.79 9.25 -13.90
N GLU A 96 -8.00 9.94 -13.09
CA GLU A 96 -8.15 11.36 -12.80
C GLU A 96 -7.19 12.18 -13.67
N VAL A 97 -7.69 13.27 -14.25
CA VAL A 97 -6.86 14.22 -14.98
C VAL A 97 -6.04 15.02 -13.97
N VAL A 98 -4.72 14.86 -13.96
CA VAL A 98 -3.84 15.55 -13.00
C VAL A 98 -3.09 16.73 -13.62
N PHE A 99 -3.11 16.84 -14.94
CA PHE A 99 -2.46 17.94 -15.64
C PHE A 99 -3.26 19.25 -15.54
N LYS A 100 -2.65 20.26 -14.91
CA LYS A 100 -3.31 21.53 -14.54
C LYS A 100 -3.92 22.29 -15.73
N THR A 101 -3.27 22.29 -16.89
CA THR A 101 -3.73 22.99 -18.10
C THR A 101 -4.80 22.22 -18.88
N GLY A 102 -5.10 20.98 -18.46
CA GLY A 102 -6.06 20.10 -19.11
C GLY A 102 -5.45 19.25 -20.21
N VAL A 103 -6.13 18.15 -20.54
CA VAL A 103 -5.60 17.12 -21.44
C VAL A 103 -6.45 17.04 -22.72
N PRO A 104 -5.84 17.15 -23.91
CA PRO A 104 -6.57 17.08 -25.17
C PRO A 104 -7.04 15.65 -25.47
N VAL A 105 -8.31 15.50 -25.80
CA VAL A 105 -8.90 14.27 -26.37
C VAL A 105 -8.87 14.39 -27.88
N ARG A 106 -8.31 13.38 -28.54
CA ARG A 106 -8.02 13.40 -29.98
C ARG A 106 -8.82 12.37 -30.73
N GLU A 107 -9.03 12.61 -32.02
CA GLU A 107 -9.80 11.70 -32.88
C GLU A 107 -9.09 10.36 -33.12
N THR A 108 -7.75 10.38 -33.22
CA THR A 108 -6.88 9.21 -33.37
C THR A 108 -5.72 9.28 -32.37
N PRO A 109 -5.03 8.16 -32.04
CA PRO A 109 -3.96 8.13 -31.05
C PRO A 109 -2.67 8.76 -31.62
N SER A 110 -2.69 10.07 -31.84
CA SER A 110 -1.58 10.82 -32.41
C SER A 110 -1.58 12.25 -31.92
N ARG A 111 -0.41 12.76 -31.49
CA ARG A 111 -0.26 14.15 -31.02
C ARG A 111 -0.62 15.20 -32.09
N LYS A 112 -0.68 14.81 -33.37
CA LYS A 112 -1.05 15.68 -34.51
C LYS A 112 -2.53 15.58 -34.88
N ALA A 113 -3.26 14.62 -34.32
CA ALA A 113 -4.67 14.43 -34.62
C ALA A 113 -5.52 15.59 -34.09
N LYS A 114 -6.66 15.81 -34.74
CA LYS A 114 -7.63 16.84 -34.36
C LYS A 114 -8.07 16.65 -32.91
N THR A 115 -8.04 17.72 -32.13
CA THR A 115 -8.60 17.75 -30.78
C THR A 115 -10.12 17.81 -30.86
N VAL A 116 -10.80 16.82 -30.29
CA VAL A 116 -12.26 16.71 -30.21
C VAL A 116 -12.78 17.40 -28.95
N ALA A 117 -12.04 17.31 -27.85
CA ALA A 117 -12.37 17.95 -26.57
C ALA A 117 -11.10 18.20 -25.75
N THR A 118 -11.22 18.97 -24.66
CA THR A 118 -10.18 19.12 -23.65
C THR A 118 -10.77 18.81 -22.28
N LEU A 119 -10.15 17.86 -21.58
CA LEU A 119 -10.53 17.47 -20.22
C LEU A 119 -9.85 18.38 -19.22
N LYS A 120 -10.55 18.80 -18.17
CA LYS A 120 -9.97 19.67 -17.14
C LYS A 120 -9.34 18.86 -16.00
N CYS A 121 -8.36 19.47 -15.33
CA CYS A 121 -7.77 18.92 -14.11
C CYS A 121 -8.86 18.57 -13.07
N GLY A 122 -8.73 17.40 -12.46
CA GLY A 122 -9.67 16.84 -11.49
C GLY A 122 -10.83 16.02 -12.11
N GLU A 123 -11.08 16.11 -13.42
CA GLU A 123 -12.11 15.29 -14.06
C GLU A 123 -11.76 13.79 -14.02
N TYR A 124 -12.77 12.94 -13.88
CA TYR A 124 -12.62 11.51 -14.09
C TYR A 124 -12.92 11.12 -15.53
N VAL A 125 -12.06 10.28 -16.05
CA VAL A 125 -12.20 9.66 -17.36
C VAL A 125 -12.12 8.16 -17.25
N PHE A 126 -12.77 7.51 -18.21
CA PHE A 126 -12.93 6.07 -18.23
C PHE A 126 -12.41 5.56 -19.55
N ALA A 127 -11.67 4.46 -19.55
CA ALA A 127 -11.13 3.87 -20.75
C ALA A 127 -11.28 2.35 -20.70
N HIS A 128 -11.71 1.75 -21.82
CA HIS A 128 -11.87 0.30 -21.96
C HIS A 128 -10.79 -0.32 -22.85
N THR A 129 -10.05 0.50 -23.60
CA THR A 129 -9.02 0.08 -24.56
C THR A 129 -7.82 1.02 -24.54
N GLN A 130 -6.64 0.50 -24.85
CA GLN A 130 -5.40 1.23 -25.02
C GLN A 130 -4.61 0.72 -26.22
N ASN A 131 -3.65 1.50 -26.69
CA ASN A 131 -2.61 1.01 -27.60
C ASN A 131 -1.29 0.79 -26.85
N PHE A 132 -0.22 0.52 -27.60
CA PHE A 132 1.12 0.23 -27.08
C PHE A 132 2.05 1.45 -26.99
N ASP A 133 1.49 2.65 -27.19
CA ASP A 133 2.19 3.94 -27.18
C ASP A 133 1.65 4.87 -26.07
N GLY A 134 1.10 4.31 -24.99
CA GLY A 134 0.54 5.06 -23.87
C GLY A 134 -0.80 5.77 -24.14
N TRP A 135 -1.47 5.52 -25.27
CA TRP A 135 -2.78 6.12 -25.56
C TRP A 135 -3.94 5.26 -25.04
N LEU A 136 -4.90 5.93 -24.41
CA LEU A 136 -6.14 5.37 -23.90
C LEU A 136 -7.30 5.80 -24.78
N LYS A 137 -8.15 4.86 -25.16
CA LYS A 137 -9.42 5.13 -25.84
C LYS A 137 -10.52 5.33 -24.80
N LEU A 138 -11.06 6.53 -24.75
CA LEU A 138 -12.08 6.92 -23.77
C LEU A 138 -13.41 6.20 -24.03
N SER A 139 -14.07 5.85 -22.94
CA SER A 139 -15.42 5.29 -22.87
C SER A 139 -16.41 6.41 -22.56
N GLY A 140 -17.55 6.40 -23.24
CA GLY A 140 -18.55 7.46 -23.10
C GLY A 140 -18.11 8.78 -23.74
N LYS A 141 -18.70 9.89 -23.28
CA LYS A 141 -18.42 11.23 -23.84
C LYS A 141 -17.34 11.96 -23.03
N PRO A 142 -16.42 12.70 -23.67
CA PRO A 142 -16.15 12.70 -25.12
C PRO A 142 -15.52 11.37 -25.57
N GLU A 143 -15.89 10.90 -26.76
CA GLU A 143 -15.20 9.77 -27.39
C GLU A 143 -13.89 10.25 -28.04
N GLY A 144 -12.84 9.45 -27.92
CA GLY A 144 -11.55 9.72 -28.54
C GLY A 144 -10.38 9.09 -27.79
N TRP A 145 -9.18 9.56 -28.10
CA TRP A 145 -7.91 9.06 -27.60
C TRP A 145 -7.24 10.12 -26.74
N VAL A 146 -6.69 9.68 -25.62
CA VAL A 146 -5.97 10.54 -24.68
C VAL A 146 -4.64 9.89 -24.31
N LEU A 147 -3.58 10.69 -24.21
CA LEU A 147 -2.27 10.21 -23.80
C LEU A 147 -2.20 10.19 -22.27
N ALA A 148 -1.75 9.08 -21.67
CA ALA A 148 -1.69 8.96 -20.20
C ALA A 148 -0.46 9.65 -19.60
N ASN A 149 0.69 9.51 -20.26
CA ASN A 149 1.97 10.15 -19.90
C ASN A 149 2.57 10.79 -21.14
N ASP A 150 3.13 11.99 -20.98
CA ASP A 150 3.84 12.68 -22.05
C ASP A 150 5.30 12.87 -21.64
N SER A 151 6.22 12.59 -22.57
CA SER A 151 7.67 12.77 -22.36
C SER A 151 8.05 14.19 -21.91
N ASP A 152 7.29 15.19 -22.35
CA ASP A 152 7.60 16.61 -22.12
C ASP A 152 6.90 17.14 -20.86
N TRP A 153 5.78 16.53 -20.46
CA TRP A 153 4.89 17.04 -19.40
C TRP A 153 4.68 16.08 -18.22
N GLY A 154 5.20 14.86 -18.30
CA GLY A 154 5.04 13.83 -17.29
C GLY A 154 3.65 13.20 -17.25
N GLU A 155 3.17 12.89 -16.05
CA GLU A 155 1.87 12.24 -15.81
C GLU A 155 0.72 13.18 -16.17
N LEU A 156 -0.07 12.81 -17.18
CA LEU A 156 -1.27 13.55 -17.58
C LEU A 156 -2.52 13.00 -16.90
N LEU A 157 -2.58 11.67 -16.77
CA LEU A 157 -3.69 10.93 -16.18
C LEU A 157 -3.18 9.99 -15.09
N ARG A 158 -3.80 10.08 -13.91
CA ARG A 158 -3.48 9.22 -12.77
C ARG A 158 -4.54 8.15 -12.58
N ARG A 159 -4.13 6.89 -12.57
CA ARG A 159 -5.04 5.77 -12.26
C ARG A 159 -5.58 5.88 -10.83
N ARG A 160 -6.91 5.84 -10.66
CA ARG A 160 -7.52 5.73 -9.34
C ARG A 160 -7.36 4.32 -8.77
N ARG A 161 -7.00 4.22 -7.49
CA ARG A 161 -6.83 2.96 -6.76
C ARG A 161 -8.09 2.66 -5.94
N ARG A 162 -8.28 1.39 -5.55
CA ARG A 162 -9.36 0.93 -4.65
C ARG A 162 -10.77 1.08 -5.21
N MET A 163 -11.01 0.58 -6.42
CA MET A 163 -12.31 0.63 -7.10
C MET A 163 -13.08 -0.70 -7.04
N ASN A 164 -12.76 -1.61 -6.11
CA ASN A 164 -13.33 -2.97 -6.08
C ASN A 164 -14.84 -2.98 -5.83
N ASP A 165 -15.36 -2.03 -5.03
CA ASP A 165 -16.78 -1.92 -4.69
C ASP A 165 -17.54 -0.92 -5.57
N VAL A 166 -16.84 -0.26 -6.51
CA VAL A 166 -17.42 0.76 -7.39
C VAL A 166 -17.67 0.14 -8.75
N ASP A 167 -18.88 0.28 -9.26
CA ASP A 167 -19.13 -0.06 -10.65
C ASP A 167 -18.63 1.04 -11.57
N LEU A 168 -17.55 0.76 -12.29
CA LEU A 168 -16.93 1.72 -13.18
C LEU A 168 -17.84 2.03 -14.39
N TRP A 169 -18.66 1.08 -14.85
CA TRP A 169 -19.63 1.28 -15.95
C TRP A 169 -20.70 2.30 -15.58
N ALA A 170 -21.36 2.12 -14.44
CA ALA A 170 -22.32 3.09 -13.92
C ALA A 170 -21.67 4.47 -13.66
N MET A 171 -20.44 4.50 -13.14
CA MET A 171 -19.71 5.77 -12.99
C MET A 171 -19.41 6.44 -14.33
N CYS A 172 -18.96 5.68 -15.33
CA CYS A 172 -18.74 6.18 -16.68
C CYS A 172 -20.02 6.78 -17.27
N ASP A 173 -21.15 6.08 -17.13
CA ASP A 173 -22.46 6.54 -17.60
C ASP A 173 -22.91 7.83 -16.89
N ALA A 174 -22.66 7.97 -15.58
CA ALA A 174 -22.99 9.17 -14.82
C ALA A 174 -22.17 10.38 -15.28
N TRP A 175 -20.86 10.21 -15.46
CA TRP A 175 -19.99 11.27 -15.97
C TRP A 175 -20.31 11.62 -17.43
N ALA A 176 -20.65 10.63 -18.26
CA ALA A 176 -21.10 10.86 -19.64
C ALA A 176 -22.44 11.61 -19.68
N ALA A 177 -23.38 11.29 -18.79
CA ALA A 177 -24.65 12.00 -18.67
C ALA A 177 -24.44 13.46 -18.25
N ALA A 178 -23.52 13.72 -17.31
CA ALA A 178 -23.18 15.08 -16.88
C ALA A 178 -22.64 15.93 -18.04
N ARG A 179 -21.78 15.36 -18.87
CA ARG A 179 -21.24 16.05 -20.06
C ARG A 179 -22.25 16.22 -21.19
N ALA A 180 -23.29 15.39 -21.23
CA ALA A 180 -24.32 15.41 -22.26
C ALA A 180 -25.47 16.39 -21.96
N ARG A 181 -25.43 17.11 -20.83
CA ARG A 181 -26.54 17.94 -20.37
C ARG A 181 -26.87 19.06 -21.38
N PRO A 182 -28.15 19.31 -21.69
CA PRO A 182 -28.55 20.46 -22.52
C PRO A 182 -28.07 21.78 -21.90
N GLY A 183 -27.55 22.69 -22.72
CA GLY A 183 -27.15 24.04 -22.28
C GLY A 183 -25.68 24.20 -21.89
N THR A 184 -24.93 23.12 -21.66
CA THR A 184 -23.47 23.18 -21.75
C THR A 184 -23.14 23.31 -23.24
N GLY A 185 -22.64 24.47 -23.68
CA GLY A 185 -22.33 24.71 -25.10
C GLY A 185 -21.30 23.72 -25.68
N ARG A 186 -20.69 24.02 -26.83
CA ARG A 186 -19.67 23.15 -27.47
C ARG A 186 -18.46 22.79 -26.58
N SER A 187 -18.31 23.39 -25.40
CA SER A 187 -17.35 23.00 -24.38
C SER A 187 -17.82 21.73 -23.65
N MET A 188 -17.31 20.57 -24.07
CA MET A 188 -17.56 19.27 -23.45
C MET A 188 -16.93 19.07 -22.05
N GLY A 189 -16.23 20.08 -21.52
CA GLY A 189 -15.58 19.99 -20.20
C GLY A 189 -16.48 20.46 -19.05
N LEU A 190 -16.46 19.72 -17.94
CA LEU A 190 -17.23 20.02 -16.73
C LEU A 190 -16.62 21.22 -16.00
N SER A 191 -17.41 22.00 -15.27
CA SER A 191 -16.90 23.00 -14.34
C SER A 191 -16.33 22.34 -13.09
N GLY A 192 -15.42 23.02 -12.38
CA GLY A 192 -14.86 22.48 -11.13
C GLY A 192 -15.94 22.13 -10.09
N LYS A 193 -17.02 22.91 -10.01
CA LYS A 193 -18.16 22.60 -9.12
C LYS A 193 -18.88 21.32 -9.52
N GLU A 194 -19.05 21.06 -10.81
CA GLU A 194 -19.68 19.83 -11.30
C GLU A 194 -18.79 18.61 -11.08
N VAL A 195 -17.48 18.77 -11.24
CA VAL A 195 -16.48 17.73 -10.93
C VAL A 195 -16.57 17.34 -9.45
N GLU A 196 -16.53 18.31 -8.54
CA GLU A 196 -16.65 18.04 -7.10
C GLU A 196 -18.01 17.44 -6.74
N ALA A 197 -19.10 17.90 -7.37
CA ALA A 197 -20.42 17.33 -7.15
C ALA A 197 -20.54 15.86 -7.61
N LEU A 198 -19.87 15.47 -8.70
CA LEU A 198 -19.80 14.07 -9.16
C LEU A 198 -18.93 13.21 -8.24
N LYS A 199 -17.84 13.76 -7.69
CA LYS A 199 -17.00 13.07 -6.69
C LYS A 199 -17.77 12.85 -5.39
N GLU A 200 -18.50 13.85 -4.92
CA GLU A 200 -19.36 13.75 -3.75
C GLU A 200 -20.49 12.74 -3.97
N LEU A 201 -21.08 12.72 -5.17
CA LEU A 201 -22.06 11.70 -5.54
C LEU A 201 -21.49 10.28 -5.44
N GLU A 202 -20.28 10.06 -5.97
CA GLU A 202 -19.59 8.76 -5.85
C GLU A 202 -19.42 8.38 -4.38
N GLU A 203 -18.84 9.25 -3.56
CA GLU A 203 -18.57 8.97 -2.15
C GLU A 203 -19.85 8.61 -1.39
N ARG A 204 -20.92 9.41 -1.55
CA ARG A 204 -22.23 9.13 -0.95
C ARG A 204 -22.82 7.81 -1.44
N THR A 205 -22.65 7.48 -2.71
CA THR A 205 -23.14 6.22 -3.30
C THR A 205 -22.35 5.03 -2.76
N VAL A 206 -21.02 5.14 -2.63
CA VAL A 206 -20.18 4.10 -2.03
C VAL A 206 -20.61 3.84 -0.58
N MET A 207 -20.79 4.89 0.22
CA MET A 207 -21.20 4.74 1.62
C MET A 207 -22.54 4.02 1.75
N GLU A 208 -23.54 4.44 0.97
CA GLU A 208 -24.88 3.82 1.01
C GLU A 208 -24.88 2.38 0.49
N ALA A 209 -24.19 2.12 -0.63
CA ALA A 209 -24.07 0.78 -1.18
C ALA A 209 -23.35 -0.18 -0.21
N LYS A 210 -22.30 0.31 0.48
CA LYS A 210 -21.61 -0.47 1.52
C LYS A 210 -22.49 -0.76 2.71
N ALA A 211 -23.22 0.24 3.22
CA ALA A 211 -24.15 0.05 4.33
C ALA A 211 -25.23 -0.99 3.98
N LEU A 212 -25.85 -0.84 2.81
CA LEU A 212 -26.87 -1.75 2.31
C LEU A 212 -26.33 -3.17 2.11
N TRP A 213 -25.11 -3.30 1.58
CA TRP A 213 -24.44 -4.59 1.46
C TRP A 213 -24.21 -5.24 2.82
N GLN A 214 -23.66 -4.51 3.79
CA GLN A 214 -23.36 -5.06 5.12
C GLN A 214 -24.62 -5.48 5.88
N GLU A 215 -25.70 -4.71 5.78
CA GLU A 215 -26.98 -5.03 6.41
C GLU A 215 -27.61 -6.31 5.85
N HIS A 216 -27.49 -6.54 4.53
CA HIS A 216 -28.19 -7.62 3.85
C HIS A 216 -27.27 -8.70 3.27
N ARG A 217 -25.99 -8.74 3.64
CA ARG A 217 -25.03 -9.74 3.11
C ARG A 217 -25.45 -11.19 3.36
N SER A 218 -26.19 -11.44 4.45
CA SER A 218 -26.71 -12.75 4.83
C SER A 218 -28.11 -13.07 4.26
N ASN A 219 -28.79 -12.08 3.66
CA ASN A 219 -30.12 -12.23 3.06
C ASN A 219 -30.12 -11.53 1.69
N LYS A 220 -29.42 -12.13 0.72
CA LYS A 220 -29.23 -11.54 -0.61
C LYS A 220 -30.52 -11.51 -1.41
N GLU A 221 -31.49 -12.36 -1.07
CA GLU A 221 -32.84 -12.39 -1.63
C GLU A 221 -33.57 -11.05 -1.41
N TYR A 222 -33.32 -10.37 -0.29
CA TYR A 222 -33.84 -9.02 -0.06
C TYR A 222 -33.30 -8.00 -1.07
N LEU A 223 -32.00 -8.06 -1.39
CA LEU A 223 -31.41 -7.19 -2.41
C LEU A 223 -32.01 -7.45 -3.79
N VAL A 224 -32.41 -8.69 -4.08
CA VAL A 224 -33.14 -9.03 -5.31
C VAL A 224 -34.57 -8.51 -5.28
N SER A 225 -35.31 -8.68 -4.18
CA SER A 225 -36.70 -8.21 -4.08
C SER A 225 -36.83 -6.70 -4.18
N GLU A 226 -35.85 -5.96 -3.65
CA GLU A 226 -35.77 -4.50 -3.74
C GLU A 226 -35.19 -4.00 -5.07
N GLY A 227 -34.78 -4.90 -5.97
CA GLY A 227 -34.27 -4.56 -7.31
C GLY A 227 -32.84 -4.01 -7.33
N TYR A 228 -32.06 -4.23 -6.27
CA TYR A 228 -30.62 -3.90 -6.24
C TYR A 228 -29.75 -4.98 -6.90
N LEU A 229 -30.26 -6.20 -7.02
CA LEU A 229 -29.64 -7.33 -7.72
C LEU A 229 -30.65 -8.03 -8.61
N ALA A 230 -30.20 -8.59 -9.73
CA ALA A 230 -30.96 -9.58 -10.47
C ALA A 230 -30.72 -10.98 -9.87
N GLY A 231 -31.65 -11.92 -10.06
CA GLY A 231 -31.47 -13.30 -9.59
C GLY A 231 -30.21 -13.98 -10.16
N GLU A 232 -29.82 -13.62 -11.38
CA GLU A 232 -28.59 -14.09 -12.03
C GLU A 232 -27.30 -13.54 -11.39
N ASP A 233 -27.37 -12.39 -10.71
CA ASP A 233 -26.22 -11.81 -10.02
C ASP A 233 -25.80 -12.65 -8.80
N LEU A 234 -26.73 -13.42 -8.21
CA LEU A 234 -26.44 -14.32 -7.09
C LEU A 234 -25.50 -15.46 -7.45
N LEU A 235 -25.35 -15.76 -8.76
CA LEU A 235 -24.43 -16.77 -9.27
C LEU A 235 -23.02 -16.22 -9.52
N LYS A 236 -22.79 -14.94 -9.25
CA LYS A 236 -21.53 -14.25 -9.48
C LYS A 236 -20.74 -14.06 -8.18
N THR A 237 -19.53 -13.51 -8.30
CA THR A 237 -18.66 -13.25 -7.15
C THR A 237 -19.25 -12.18 -6.24
N GLU A 238 -18.79 -12.13 -4.98
CA GLU A 238 -19.24 -11.10 -4.04
C GLU A 238 -18.92 -9.69 -4.54
N THR A 239 -17.71 -9.50 -5.06
CA THR A 239 -17.27 -8.22 -5.63
C THR A 239 -18.17 -7.76 -6.77
N TRP A 240 -18.62 -8.68 -7.63
CA TRP A 240 -19.61 -8.36 -8.67
C TRP A 240 -20.93 -7.88 -8.05
N MET A 241 -21.46 -8.61 -7.05
CA MET A 241 -22.70 -8.22 -6.39
C MET A 241 -22.57 -6.83 -5.71
N ARG A 242 -21.46 -6.54 -5.03
CA ARG A 242 -21.21 -5.21 -4.44
C ARG A 242 -21.22 -4.10 -5.50
N GLN A 243 -20.57 -4.32 -6.64
CA GLN A 243 -20.60 -3.39 -7.78
C GLN A 243 -22.02 -3.23 -8.37
N ARG A 244 -22.81 -4.30 -8.46
CA ARG A 244 -24.22 -4.22 -8.91
C ARG A 244 -25.06 -3.39 -7.94
N VAL A 245 -24.94 -3.62 -6.64
CA VAL A 245 -25.61 -2.80 -5.61
C VAL A 245 -25.23 -1.34 -5.75
N PHE A 246 -23.93 -1.02 -5.90
CA PHE A 246 -23.47 0.36 -6.15
C PHE A 246 -24.17 0.99 -7.37
N ALA A 247 -24.21 0.30 -8.50
CA ALA A 247 -24.82 0.82 -9.72
C ALA A 247 -26.32 1.12 -9.55
N HIS A 248 -27.06 0.25 -8.88
CA HIS A 248 -28.49 0.44 -8.63
C HIS A 248 -28.77 1.52 -7.57
N VAL A 249 -27.92 1.66 -6.55
CA VAL A 249 -27.99 2.81 -5.61
C VAL A 249 -27.76 4.12 -6.37
N LEU A 250 -26.77 4.18 -7.26
CA LEU A 250 -26.50 5.35 -8.10
C LEU A 250 -27.71 5.71 -8.99
N GLU A 251 -28.31 4.71 -9.62
CA GLU A 251 -29.51 4.87 -10.45
C GLU A 251 -30.73 5.34 -9.65
N LYS A 252 -30.93 4.82 -8.44
CA LYS A 252 -32.01 5.27 -7.56
C LYS A 252 -31.78 6.73 -7.16
N LYS A 253 -30.56 7.08 -6.75
CA LYS A 253 -30.17 8.47 -6.44
C LYS A 253 -30.37 9.42 -7.62
N SER A 254 -30.02 9.01 -8.84
CA SER A 254 -30.23 9.87 -10.00
C SER A 254 -31.71 10.13 -10.31
N LYS A 255 -32.61 9.24 -9.88
CA LYS A 255 -34.07 9.37 -10.09
C LYS A 255 -34.78 10.08 -8.93
N THR A 256 -34.42 9.75 -7.69
CA THR A 256 -35.13 10.20 -6.48
C THR A 256 -34.35 11.22 -5.65
N GLY A 257 -33.10 11.50 -6.01
CA GLY A 257 -32.20 12.35 -5.25
C GLY A 257 -32.50 13.85 -5.32
N GLU A 258 -31.60 14.61 -4.70
CA GLU A 258 -31.66 16.07 -4.62
C GLU A 258 -31.79 16.72 -6.02
N GLY A 259 -32.44 17.89 -6.10
CA GLY A 259 -32.73 18.56 -7.37
C GLY A 259 -31.50 18.79 -8.24
N TRP A 260 -30.39 19.20 -7.63
CA TRP A 260 -29.13 19.45 -8.34
C TRP A 260 -28.55 18.17 -8.97
N LEU A 261 -28.74 17.01 -8.34
CA LEU A 261 -28.24 15.74 -8.86
C LEU A 261 -29.03 15.33 -10.11
N ARG A 262 -30.35 15.46 -10.05
CA ARG A 262 -31.23 15.20 -11.20
C ARG A 262 -30.93 16.13 -12.36
N GLU A 263 -30.59 17.38 -12.08
CA GLU A 263 -30.16 18.32 -13.12
C GLU A 263 -28.79 17.93 -13.69
N LEU A 264 -27.81 17.64 -12.82
CA LEU A 264 -26.44 17.30 -13.18
C LEU A 264 -26.38 16.08 -14.11
N ILE A 265 -27.09 15.00 -13.80
CA ILE A 265 -27.06 13.75 -14.57
C ILE A 265 -28.45 13.36 -15.12
N SER A 266 -29.21 14.35 -15.61
CA SER A 266 -30.60 14.19 -16.11
C SER A 266 -30.82 13.13 -17.18
N GLY A 267 -29.79 12.72 -17.93
CA GLY A 267 -29.84 11.67 -18.94
C GLY A 267 -29.28 10.32 -18.50
N PHE A 268 -28.98 10.14 -17.22
CA PHE A 268 -28.32 8.93 -16.72
C PHE A 268 -29.19 7.68 -16.92
N LYS A 269 -28.58 6.67 -17.53
CA LYS A 269 -29.13 5.33 -17.66
C LYS A 269 -27.98 4.34 -17.60
N LEU A 270 -28.17 3.27 -16.83
CA LEU A 270 -27.19 2.18 -16.77
C LEU A 270 -27.07 1.52 -18.15
N SER A 271 -25.85 1.47 -18.66
CA SER A 271 -25.47 0.70 -19.83
C SER A 271 -25.54 -0.80 -19.57
N SER A 272 -25.75 -1.59 -20.62
CA SER A 272 -25.63 -3.04 -20.55
C SER A 272 -24.16 -3.41 -20.31
N ARG A 273 -23.89 -4.20 -19.27
CA ARG A 273 -22.52 -4.65 -18.98
C ARG A 273 -22.13 -5.81 -19.88
N VAL A 274 -20.86 -5.81 -20.28
CA VAL A 274 -20.21 -7.01 -20.78
C VAL A 274 -19.78 -7.83 -19.55
N PRO A 275 -20.17 -9.10 -19.43
CA PRO A 275 -19.70 -9.95 -18.33
C PRO A 275 -18.16 -10.01 -18.31
N PRO A 276 -17.52 -9.82 -17.15
CA PRO A 276 -16.08 -9.94 -17.03
C PRO A 276 -15.65 -11.38 -17.30
N LEU A 277 -14.40 -11.57 -17.72
CA LEU A 277 -13.83 -12.92 -17.69
C LEU A 277 -13.83 -13.42 -16.24
N PRO A 278 -14.08 -14.71 -15.99
CA PRO A 278 -13.94 -15.28 -14.66
C PRO A 278 -12.57 -14.92 -14.06
N GLY A 279 -12.56 -14.47 -12.81
CA GLY A 279 -11.32 -14.22 -12.08
C GLY A 279 -10.52 -15.52 -11.92
N ILE A 280 -9.19 -15.41 -11.84
CA ILE A 280 -8.36 -16.53 -11.40
C ILE A 280 -8.70 -16.78 -9.94
N GLN A 281 -9.13 -18.00 -9.60
CA GLN A 281 -9.36 -18.39 -8.20
C GLN A 281 -8.03 -18.16 -7.43
N GLY A 282 -8.01 -17.23 -6.47
CA GLY A 282 -6.84 -16.88 -5.65
C GLY A 282 -6.37 -15.43 -5.77
N GLU A 283 -6.19 -14.88 -6.99
CA GLU A 283 -5.65 -13.51 -7.17
C GLU A 283 -6.57 -12.43 -6.55
N GLN A 284 -7.89 -12.65 -6.61
CA GLN A 284 -8.86 -11.71 -6.08
C GLN A 284 -8.93 -11.74 -4.54
N GLU A 285 -8.61 -12.89 -3.93
CA GLU A 285 -8.55 -13.03 -2.47
C GLU A 285 -7.31 -12.35 -1.90
N GLU A 286 -6.18 -12.35 -2.61
CA GLU A 286 -4.97 -11.63 -2.19
C GLU A 286 -5.16 -10.11 -2.20
N ASP A 287 -5.69 -9.54 -3.29
CA ASP A 287 -5.95 -8.10 -3.38
C ASP A 287 -6.95 -7.63 -2.31
N ASP A 288 -8.01 -8.42 -2.06
CA ASP A 288 -9.00 -8.11 -1.03
C ASP A 288 -8.40 -8.29 0.39
N TYR A 289 -7.54 -9.31 0.62
CA TYR A 289 -6.83 -9.52 1.88
C TYR A 289 -5.90 -8.35 2.23
N TYR A 290 -5.07 -7.89 1.28
CA TYR A 290 -4.19 -6.74 1.51
C TYR A 290 -4.99 -5.43 1.71
N ALA A 291 -6.11 -5.27 1.00
CA ALA A 291 -6.98 -4.12 1.19
C ALA A 291 -7.64 -4.11 2.58
N GLU A 292 -8.08 -5.26 3.06
CA GLU A 292 -8.72 -5.42 4.37
C GLU A 292 -7.70 -5.24 5.52
N GLN A 293 -6.49 -5.78 5.39
CA GLN A 293 -5.40 -5.58 6.36
C GLN A 293 -5.02 -4.09 6.48
N GLN A 294 -4.99 -3.36 5.37
CA GLN A 294 -4.77 -1.91 5.37
C GLN A 294 -5.93 -1.13 5.98
N ALA A 295 -7.17 -1.53 5.73
CA ALA A 295 -8.35 -0.90 6.32
C ALA A 295 -8.37 -1.08 7.84
N GLN A 296 -8.05 -2.28 8.33
CA GLN A 296 -7.91 -2.56 9.76
C GLN A 296 -6.79 -1.72 10.40
N ALA A 297 -5.63 -1.57 9.74
CA ALA A 297 -4.56 -0.70 10.21
C ALA A 297 -4.98 0.78 10.30
N GLN A 298 -5.79 1.26 9.34
CA GLN A 298 -6.34 2.62 9.35
C GLN A 298 -7.40 2.80 10.45
N SER A 299 -8.31 1.85 10.65
CA SER A 299 -9.30 1.87 11.72
C SER A 299 -8.66 1.81 13.11
N PHE A 300 -7.58 1.04 13.28
CA PHE A 300 -6.79 1.02 14.52
C PHE A 300 -6.19 2.39 14.83
N SER A 301 -5.63 3.07 13.83
CA SER A 301 -5.08 4.43 13.98
C SER A 301 -6.13 5.49 14.34
N GLN A 302 -7.38 5.32 13.86
CA GLN A 302 -8.50 6.21 14.18
C GLN A 302 -9.13 5.90 15.55
N GLY A 303 -9.16 4.64 15.97
CA GLY A 303 -9.58 4.21 17.31
C GLY A 303 -8.68 4.78 18.41
N LEU A 304 -7.37 4.79 18.19
CA LEU A 304 -6.39 5.43 19.07
C LEU A 304 -6.62 6.94 19.23
N ARG A 305 -7.20 7.62 18.22
CA ARG A 305 -7.54 9.06 18.34
C ARG A 305 -8.80 9.33 19.16
N LYS A 306 -9.80 8.45 19.14
CA LYS A 306 -11.03 8.61 19.93
C LYS A 306 -10.88 8.20 21.40
N GLY A 307 -9.86 7.40 21.73
CA GLY A 307 -9.56 7.01 23.11
C GLY A 307 -8.93 8.09 24.00
N PHE A 308 -8.49 9.21 23.44
CA PHE A 308 -7.74 10.25 24.18
C PHE A 308 -8.50 11.56 24.44
N THR A 309 -9.77 11.68 24.07
CA THR A 309 -10.54 12.94 24.25
C THR A 309 -11.62 12.93 25.33
N ASN A 310 -11.74 11.90 26.16
CA ASN A 310 -12.66 11.92 27.30
C ASN A 310 -11.92 11.79 28.64
N ALA A 311 -11.39 12.91 29.15
CA ALA A 311 -11.25 13.14 30.58
C ALA A 311 -11.06 14.65 30.86
N ASN A 312 -11.98 15.21 31.64
CA ASN A 312 -11.89 16.43 32.44
C ASN A 312 -12.19 17.78 31.77
N GLY A 313 -13.42 18.24 31.98
CA GLY A 313 -13.81 19.63 31.81
C GLY A 313 -15.23 19.92 32.30
N GLU A 314 -15.58 19.58 33.54
CA GLU A 314 -16.83 20.05 34.15
C GLU A 314 -16.59 20.80 35.47
N ALA A 315 -17.39 21.85 35.61
CA ALA A 315 -17.23 22.99 36.47
C ALA A 315 -17.58 22.70 37.94
N MET A 316 -16.83 23.34 38.84
CA MET A 316 -17.27 23.51 40.23
C MET A 316 -18.37 24.57 40.30
N GLY A 317 -19.54 24.15 40.74
CA GLY A 317 -20.67 25.01 41.09
C GLY A 317 -21.54 24.39 42.17
N GLY A 318 -21.26 24.72 43.42
CA GLY A 318 -22.20 24.98 44.52
C GLY A 318 -23.40 24.05 44.83
N ALA A 319 -23.35 23.54 46.06
CA ALA A 319 -24.41 23.62 47.10
C ALA A 319 -25.50 22.52 47.22
N MET A 320 -25.47 21.94 48.43
CA MET A 320 -26.57 21.47 49.29
C MET A 320 -27.39 20.23 48.94
N GLY A 321 -27.24 19.21 49.79
CA GLY A 321 -28.37 18.72 50.60
C GLY A 321 -28.89 17.32 50.27
N GLY A 322 -28.98 16.47 51.31
CA GLY A 322 -30.10 15.53 51.43
C GLY A 322 -29.82 14.04 51.33
N ALA A 323 -29.64 13.45 52.51
CA ALA A 323 -29.82 12.07 52.95
C ALA A 323 -30.73 11.09 52.16
N MET A 324 -30.38 9.81 52.38
CA MET A 324 -31.19 8.57 52.41
C MET A 324 -31.18 7.63 51.18
N GLY A 325 -30.48 6.51 51.37
CA GLY A 325 -31.14 5.20 51.43
C GLY A 325 -31.16 4.34 50.17
N GLY A 326 -30.78 3.07 50.33
CA GLY A 326 -31.33 1.98 49.51
C GLY A 326 -30.31 1.19 48.70
N ALA A 327 -29.96 0.02 49.23
CA ALA A 327 -29.28 -1.05 48.53
C ALA A 327 -30.12 -1.58 47.35
N MET A 328 -29.48 -1.92 46.23
CA MET A 328 -29.71 -3.14 45.46
C MET A 328 -28.52 -3.41 44.54
N GLY A 329 -27.96 -4.60 44.67
CA GLY A 329 -26.92 -5.12 43.80
C GLY A 329 -27.46 -5.45 42.41
N GLY A 330 -26.60 -5.26 41.41
CA GLY A 330 -26.82 -5.71 40.04
C GLY A 330 -25.47 -5.76 39.35
N ALA A 331 -24.85 -6.94 39.37
CA ALA A 331 -23.62 -7.23 38.65
C ALA A 331 -23.87 -7.13 37.13
N MET A 332 -23.34 -6.09 36.50
CA MET A 332 -23.17 -6.05 35.05
C MET A 332 -21.74 -6.48 34.72
N GLY A 333 -21.63 -7.68 34.12
CA GLY A 333 -20.41 -8.14 33.48
C GLY A 333 -20.15 -7.34 32.22
N GLY A 334 -19.19 -6.41 32.29
CA GLY A 334 -18.59 -5.80 31.11
C GLY A 334 -17.54 -6.75 30.54
N GLN A 335 -17.88 -7.46 29.47
CA GLN A 335 -16.90 -8.08 28.58
C GLN A 335 -16.05 -6.97 27.95
N GLN A 336 -14.83 -6.81 28.44
CA GLN A 336 -13.80 -6.06 27.74
C GLN A 336 -13.43 -6.87 26.48
N GLY A 337 -13.66 -6.28 25.31
CA GLY A 337 -13.25 -6.84 24.04
C GLY A 337 -11.73 -6.89 23.97
N HIS A 338 -11.17 -8.09 24.11
CA HIS A 338 -9.80 -8.38 23.71
C HIS A 338 -9.69 -8.14 22.19
N GLY A 339 -8.91 -7.13 21.80
CA GLY A 339 -8.46 -7.00 20.42
C GLY A 339 -7.68 -8.25 20.03
N ALA A 340 -7.91 -8.74 18.81
CA ALA A 340 -7.24 -9.91 18.26
C ALA A 340 -5.71 -9.68 18.27
N PHE A 341 -5.02 -10.31 19.21
CA PHE A 341 -3.58 -10.52 19.16
C PHE A 341 -3.31 -11.61 18.12
N ASP A 342 -2.27 -11.42 17.31
CA ASP A 342 -1.77 -12.45 16.41
C ASP A 342 -1.38 -13.70 17.24
N PRO A 343 -1.97 -14.89 16.96
CA PRO A 343 -1.72 -16.12 17.71
C PRO A 343 -0.23 -16.51 17.79
N ALA A 344 0.59 -16.02 16.86
CA ALA A 344 2.03 -16.30 16.84
C ALA A 344 2.81 -15.72 18.04
N PHE A 345 2.22 -14.81 18.82
CA PHE A 345 2.90 -14.11 19.92
C PHE A 345 2.32 -14.40 21.31
N GLU A 346 1.34 -15.31 21.38
CA GLU A 346 0.79 -15.79 22.64
C GLU A 346 1.88 -16.57 23.41
N GLY A 347 2.28 -16.07 24.58
CA GLY A 347 3.32 -16.68 25.43
C GLY A 347 4.73 -16.13 25.29
N THR A 348 4.92 -15.04 24.54
CA THR A 348 6.20 -14.31 24.50
C THR A 348 6.45 -13.55 25.82
N LYS A 349 7.72 -13.39 26.24
CA LYS A 349 8.10 -12.70 27.49
C LYS A 349 9.08 -11.55 27.23
N PRO A 350 8.99 -10.43 27.97
CA PRO A 350 10.01 -9.39 27.91
C PRO A 350 11.40 -9.95 28.23
N PHE A 351 12.42 -9.52 27.48
CA PHE A 351 13.80 -9.97 27.60
C PHE A 351 14.75 -8.78 27.45
N GLU A 352 15.55 -8.49 28.48
CA GLU A 352 16.50 -7.38 28.43
C GLU A 352 17.86 -7.84 27.89
N TYR A 353 18.35 -7.20 26.83
CA TYR A 353 19.67 -7.46 26.27
C TYR A 353 20.34 -6.15 25.88
N LYS A 354 21.58 -5.94 26.36
CA LYS A 354 22.35 -4.71 26.14
C LYS A 354 21.57 -3.41 26.46
N GLY A 355 20.75 -3.44 27.51
CA GLY A 355 19.95 -2.29 27.97
C GLY A 355 18.75 -1.94 27.09
N LYS A 356 18.38 -2.80 26.12
CA LYS A 356 17.13 -2.72 25.37
C LYS A 356 16.21 -3.87 25.76
N VAL A 357 14.90 -3.63 25.79
CA VAL A 357 13.88 -4.64 26.09
C VAL A 357 13.33 -5.19 24.77
N TYR A 358 13.56 -6.48 24.55
CA TYR A 358 13.05 -7.27 23.45
C TYR A 358 11.87 -8.13 23.92
N THR A 359 11.19 -8.79 22.98
CA THR A 359 10.22 -9.83 23.30
C THR A 359 10.78 -11.18 22.87
N MET A 360 10.87 -12.14 23.79
CA MET A 360 11.40 -13.49 23.53
C MET A 360 10.25 -14.49 23.38
N ALA A 361 10.24 -15.22 22.27
CA ALA A 361 9.32 -16.34 22.06
C ALA A 361 9.78 -17.61 22.79
N PRO A 362 8.88 -18.59 23.02
CA PRO A 362 9.23 -19.84 23.71
C PRO A 362 10.38 -20.64 23.06
N ASN A 363 10.60 -20.45 21.75
CA ASN A 363 11.70 -21.05 20.99
C ASN A 363 13.04 -20.29 21.11
N GLY A 364 13.10 -19.22 21.91
CA GLY A 364 14.30 -18.42 22.12
C GLY A 364 14.55 -17.31 21.09
N VAL A 365 13.68 -17.16 20.08
CA VAL A 365 13.79 -16.05 19.11
C VAL A 365 13.45 -14.72 19.81
N LEU A 366 14.33 -13.73 19.66
CA LEU A 366 14.11 -12.36 20.13
C LEU A 366 13.49 -11.50 19.02
N PHE A 367 12.53 -10.67 19.37
CA PHE A 367 11.87 -9.71 18.49
C PHE A 367 12.03 -8.28 19.04
N ASP A 368 12.26 -7.29 18.17
CA ASP A 368 12.34 -5.87 18.52
C ASP A 368 10.95 -5.18 18.43
N PRO A 369 10.35 -4.71 19.53
CA PRO A 369 9.09 -3.97 19.53
C PRO A 369 9.26 -2.55 18.96
N PRO A 370 8.22 -1.94 18.35
CA PRO A 370 6.85 -2.43 18.18
C PRO A 370 6.64 -3.24 16.89
N ASN A 371 7.61 -3.23 15.98
CA ASN A 371 7.48 -3.75 14.62
C ASN A 371 7.69 -5.28 14.53
N GLN A 372 8.04 -5.92 15.65
CA GLN A 372 8.20 -7.37 15.77
C GLN A 372 9.23 -7.92 14.77
N VAL A 373 10.34 -7.20 14.59
CA VAL A 373 11.41 -7.64 13.69
C VAL A 373 12.25 -8.71 14.41
N PRO A 374 12.43 -9.91 13.84
CA PRO A 374 13.27 -10.94 14.44
C PRO A 374 14.74 -10.50 14.50
N MET A 375 15.33 -10.58 15.68
CA MET A 375 16.70 -10.15 15.99
C MET A 375 17.71 -11.29 15.95
N GLY A 376 17.26 -12.54 16.13
CA GLY A 376 18.10 -13.73 16.26
C GLY A 376 17.55 -14.69 17.32
N ILE A 377 18.25 -15.79 17.55
CA ILE A 377 17.96 -16.73 18.65
C ILE A 377 18.89 -16.43 19.81
N TRP A 378 18.36 -16.29 21.01
CA TRP A 378 19.17 -16.13 22.20
C TRP A 378 19.93 -17.42 22.53
N ASN A 379 21.26 -17.34 22.59
CA ASN A 379 22.11 -18.43 23.03
C ASN A 379 22.50 -18.21 24.51
N PRO A 380 21.96 -19.01 25.45
CA PRO A 380 22.22 -18.82 26.87
C PRO A 380 23.66 -19.16 27.28
N ASP A 381 24.35 -20.00 26.51
CA ASP A 381 25.71 -20.43 26.82
C ASP A 381 26.72 -19.34 26.46
N THR A 382 26.53 -18.68 25.31
CA THR A 382 27.40 -17.60 24.84
C THR A 382 26.97 -16.21 25.30
N GLN A 383 25.76 -16.10 25.85
CA GLN A 383 25.11 -14.83 26.20
C GLN A 383 25.08 -13.84 25.02
N ARG A 384 24.85 -14.39 23.82
CA ARG A 384 24.80 -13.65 22.56
C ARG A 384 23.58 -14.06 21.75
N LEU A 385 23.25 -13.23 20.76
CA LEU A 385 22.30 -13.58 19.73
C LEU A 385 23.03 -14.39 18.67
N ASP A 386 22.48 -15.54 18.31
CA ASP A 386 22.86 -16.33 17.14
C ASP A 386 21.87 -16.05 15.98
N PRO A 387 22.27 -16.27 14.72
CA PRO A 387 21.37 -16.11 13.58
C PRO A 387 20.16 -17.05 13.66
N ALA A 388 18.96 -16.52 13.42
CA ALA A 388 17.72 -17.28 13.40
C ALA A 388 17.39 -17.71 11.97
N ALA A 389 17.37 -19.02 11.70
CA ALA A 389 16.95 -19.53 10.39
C ALA A 389 15.44 -19.86 10.36
N GLY A 390 14.76 -19.44 9.30
CA GLY A 390 13.34 -19.73 9.05
C GLY A 390 13.02 -19.81 7.55
N MET A 391 11.85 -20.31 7.19
CA MET A 391 11.37 -20.29 5.80
C MET A 391 10.45 -19.08 5.60
N MET A 392 10.64 -18.33 4.52
CA MET A 392 9.69 -17.28 4.12
C MET A 392 8.67 -17.84 3.12
N PRO A 393 7.36 -17.55 3.27
CA PRO A 393 6.36 -17.91 2.27
C PRO A 393 6.73 -17.39 0.88
N GLY A 394 6.64 -18.24 -0.15
CA GLY A 394 6.98 -17.87 -1.52
C GLY A 394 8.48 -17.83 -1.86
N CYS A 395 9.38 -17.96 -0.87
CA CYS A 395 10.81 -18.08 -1.12
C CYS A 395 11.26 -19.55 -0.98
N PRO A 396 11.86 -20.16 -2.01
CA PRO A 396 12.35 -21.54 -1.94
C PRO A 396 13.62 -21.68 -1.06
N TYR A 397 14.22 -20.57 -0.65
CA TYR A 397 15.44 -20.52 0.13
C TYR A 397 15.16 -20.13 1.60
N PRO A 398 15.92 -20.66 2.56
CA PRO A 398 15.79 -20.26 3.96
C PRO A 398 16.24 -18.81 4.13
N ALA A 399 15.54 -18.10 5.02
CA ALA A 399 15.89 -16.76 5.47
C ALA A 399 16.63 -16.83 6.80
N ILE A 400 17.66 -16.01 6.95
CA ILE A 400 18.46 -15.84 8.17
C ILE A 400 18.18 -14.45 8.74
N SER A 401 17.54 -14.39 9.90
CA SER A 401 17.32 -13.13 10.62
C SER A 401 18.41 -12.93 11.67
N TYR A 402 19.15 -11.82 11.57
CA TYR A 402 20.21 -11.48 12.50
C TYR A 402 20.32 -9.96 12.67
N LEU A 403 20.30 -9.53 13.93
CA LEU A 403 20.36 -8.12 14.35
C LEU A 403 19.33 -7.21 13.66
N GLY A 404 18.13 -7.73 13.41
CA GLY A 404 17.01 -6.98 12.85
C GLY A 404 17.03 -6.86 11.32
N ARG A 405 17.92 -7.60 10.65
CA ARG A 405 17.92 -7.77 9.19
C ARG A 405 17.62 -9.21 8.83
N THR A 406 16.98 -9.41 7.68
CA THR A 406 16.66 -10.73 7.14
C THR A 406 17.40 -10.91 5.83
N TYR A 407 18.18 -11.97 5.74
CA TYR A 407 18.97 -12.33 4.56
C TYR A 407 18.45 -13.63 3.94
N ILE A 408 18.53 -13.78 2.63
CA ILE A 408 18.20 -15.04 1.95
C ILE A 408 19.49 -15.88 1.83
N LEU A 409 19.48 -17.10 2.37
CA LEU A 409 20.60 -18.03 2.29
C LEU A 409 20.54 -18.86 1.00
N LEU A 410 21.44 -18.55 0.08
CA LEU A 410 21.58 -19.25 -1.20
C LEU A 410 22.21 -20.66 -1.03
N PRO A 411 22.06 -21.57 -2.02
CA PRO A 411 22.58 -22.94 -1.93
C PRO A 411 24.09 -23.05 -1.72
N ASP A 412 24.85 -22.03 -2.14
CA ASP A 412 26.30 -21.94 -2.00
C ASP A 412 26.73 -21.24 -0.71
N GLN A 413 25.83 -21.13 0.26
CA GLN A 413 26.05 -20.52 1.58
C GLN A 413 26.27 -19.00 1.55
N ARG A 414 26.01 -18.34 0.41
CA ARG A 414 26.03 -16.87 0.35
C ARG A 414 24.72 -16.28 0.89
N LEU A 415 24.82 -15.10 1.48
CA LEU A 415 23.70 -14.33 2.00
C LEU A 415 23.36 -13.20 1.04
N LEU A 416 22.14 -13.20 0.53
CA LEU A 416 21.57 -12.16 -0.32
C LEU A 416 20.69 -11.25 0.54
N ASP A 417 20.89 -9.94 0.48
CA ASP A 417 19.97 -8.98 1.08
C ASP A 417 18.75 -8.80 0.16
N PRO A 418 17.51 -9.13 0.59
CA PRO A 418 16.33 -9.04 -0.27
C PRO A 418 15.92 -7.61 -0.61
N GLU A 419 16.38 -6.59 0.13
CA GLU A 419 16.07 -5.19 -0.20
C GLU A 419 17.01 -4.63 -1.27
N THR A 420 18.29 -5.04 -1.27
CA THR A 420 19.30 -4.52 -2.22
C THR A 420 19.63 -5.48 -3.35
N GLU A 421 19.24 -6.75 -3.24
CA GLU A 421 19.61 -7.86 -4.14
C GLU A 421 21.13 -8.09 -4.24
N GLU A 422 21.90 -7.65 -3.23
CA GLU A 422 23.36 -7.82 -3.19
C GLU A 422 23.79 -8.98 -2.27
N ILE A 423 24.90 -9.62 -2.62
CA ILE A 423 25.54 -10.61 -1.75
C ILE A 423 26.32 -9.88 -0.65
N VAL A 424 25.84 -10.01 0.59
CA VAL A 424 26.40 -9.28 1.75
C VAL A 424 27.37 -10.11 2.58
N GLY A 425 27.42 -11.43 2.37
CA GLY A 425 28.30 -12.31 3.12
C GLY A 425 28.10 -13.79 2.85
N THR A 426 28.63 -14.61 3.75
CA THR A 426 28.47 -16.06 3.78
C THR A 426 28.00 -16.53 5.16
N PHE A 427 27.35 -17.68 5.18
CA PHE A 427 26.84 -18.29 6.40
C PHE A 427 27.32 -19.73 6.51
N ASN A 428 28.18 -20.00 7.49
CA ASN A 428 28.72 -21.33 7.71
C ASN A 428 27.71 -22.18 8.48
N ARG A 429 27.08 -23.12 7.77
CA ARG A 429 26.04 -24.00 8.34
C ARG A 429 26.54 -24.93 9.44
N ASP A 430 27.84 -25.29 9.44
CA ASP A 430 28.37 -26.22 10.43
C ASP A 430 28.73 -25.51 11.75
N THR A 431 29.09 -24.21 11.70
CA THR A 431 29.40 -23.42 12.90
C THR A 431 28.28 -22.49 13.34
N ASN A 432 27.25 -22.32 12.51
CA ASN A 432 26.19 -21.32 12.67
C ASN A 432 26.73 -19.88 12.73
N GLU A 433 27.91 -19.64 12.17
CA GLU A 433 28.56 -18.34 12.13
C GLU A 433 28.29 -17.63 10.81
N MET A 434 28.12 -16.32 10.89
CA MET A 434 27.84 -15.46 9.75
C MET A 434 29.02 -14.53 9.52
N ASP A 435 29.59 -14.57 8.32
CA ASP A 435 30.70 -13.71 7.90
C ASP A 435 30.19 -12.69 6.87
N LEU A 436 29.90 -11.49 7.34
CA LEU A 436 29.43 -10.39 6.49
C LEU A 436 30.65 -9.63 5.95
N GLN A 437 30.74 -9.52 4.63
CA GLN A 437 31.89 -8.92 3.93
C GLN A 437 32.07 -7.43 4.24
N ASN A 438 31.06 -6.77 4.82
CA ASN A 438 31.12 -5.41 5.33
C ASN A 438 30.58 -5.34 6.77
N PRO A 439 31.37 -5.70 7.79
CA PRO A 439 30.93 -5.69 9.19
C PRO A 439 30.60 -4.28 9.71
N THR A 440 31.05 -3.23 9.01
CA THR A 440 30.73 -1.82 9.30
C THR A 440 29.21 -1.56 9.25
N LEU A 441 28.46 -2.30 8.42
CA LEU A 441 26.99 -2.20 8.36
C LEU A 441 26.28 -2.72 9.65
N LEU A 442 27.00 -3.43 10.53
CA LEU A 442 26.44 -4.05 11.75
C LEU A 442 26.78 -3.28 13.04
N GLN A 443 27.88 -2.52 13.06
CA GLN A 443 28.39 -1.89 14.29
C GLN A 443 27.72 -0.57 14.65
N GLU A 444 26.97 0.02 13.72
CA GLU A 444 26.33 1.35 13.83
C GLU A 444 25.03 1.34 14.67
N VAL A 445 24.55 0.18 15.12
CA VAL A 445 23.29 0.08 15.90
C VAL A 445 23.47 0.41 17.40
N GLY A 446 24.71 0.55 17.88
CA GLY A 446 25.03 0.50 19.32
C GLY A 446 25.40 1.80 20.03
N SER A 447 26.35 2.60 19.52
CA SER A 447 26.91 3.73 20.31
C SER A 447 27.83 4.65 19.49
N ARG A 448 27.28 5.60 18.72
CA ARG A 448 27.82 6.97 18.61
C ARG A 448 26.87 7.86 17.82
N LYS A 449 26.95 9.16 18.11
CA LYS A 449 26.48 10.27 17.25
C LYS A 449 26.95 10.03 15.82
N GLU A 450 26.05 9.53 14.97
CA GLU A 450 26.31 9.30 13.55
C GLU A 450 25.61 10.37 12.72
N THR A 451 26.45 11.16 12.07
CA THR A 451 26.19 11.78 10.77
C THR A 451 26.27 10.72 9.66
N GLY A 452 25.59 9.59 9.84
CA GLY A 452 25.62 8.43 8.95
C GLY A 452 24.80 8.67 7.68
N ALA A 453 25.41 8.34 6.55
CA ALA A 453 24.85 8.47 5.22
C ALA A 453 23.60 7.59 5.07
N ASP A 454 22.48 8.26 4.77
CA ASP A 454 21.28 7.69 4.18
C ASP A 454 21.63 6.94 2.87
N PRO A 455 20.74 6.06 2.35
CA PRO A 455 20.98 5.36 1.10
C PRO A 455 21.56 6.34 0.08
N ALA A 456 22.73 6.01 -0.46
CA ALA A 456 23.30 6.73 -1.57
C ALA A 456 22.31 6.59 -2.73
N PHE A 457 21.35 7.51 -2.78
CA PHE A 457 20.59 7.78 -3.98
C PHE A 457 21.64 8.02 -5.05
N ALA A 458 21.58 7.25 -6.13
CA ALA A 458 22.42 7.50 -7.30
C ALA A 458 22.29 9.00 -7.59
N ASN A 459 23.33 9.76 -7.28
CA ASN A 459 23.34 11.18 -7.46
C ASN A 459 23.60 11.39 -8.95
N ASP A 460 22.54 11.21 -9.74
CA ASP A 460 22.46 11.46 -11.16
C ASP A 460 22.48 12.97 -11.48
N GLY A 461 22.88 13.81 -10.50
CA GLY A 461 23.25 15.22 -10.68
C GLY A 461 22.08 16.15 -10.97
N GLU A 462 20.91 15.61 -11.26
CA GLU A 462 19.68 16.35 -11.49
C GLU A 462 19.08 16.75 -10.12
N PRO A 463 18.85 18.05 -9.88
CA PRO A 463 18.22 18.49 -8.65
C PRO A 463 16.78 17.95 -8.58
N VAL A 464 16.56 16.96 -7.70
CA VAL A 464 15.25 16.40 -7.40
C VAL A 464 14.27 17.51 -7.01
N ASP A 465 13.07 17.48 -7.58
CA ASP A 465 12.03 18.48 -7.33
C ASP A 465 11.61 18.48 -5.84
N MET A 466 11.38 19.67 -5.29
CA MET A 466 10.97 19.86 -3.89
C MET A 466 9.72 19.04 -3.55
N HIS A 467 8.74 18.97 -4.46
CA HIS A 467 7.52 18.20 -4.23
C HIS A 467 7.77 16.70 -4.11
N GLU A 468 8.77 16.18 -4.82
CA GLU A 468 9.15 14.77 -4.75
C GLU A 468 9.72 14.41 -3.37
N TYR A 469 10.57 15.27 -2.79
CA TYR A 469 11.05 15.09 -1.41
C TYR A 469 9.90 15.07 -0.40
N ILE A 470 8.91 15.94 -0.57
CA ILE A 470 7.73 16.00 0.31
C ILE A 470 6.91 14.71 0.19
N GLU A 471 6.65 14.25 -1.03
CA GLU A 471 5.87 13.03 -1.26
C GLU A 471 6.58 11.80 -0.72
N ARG A 472 7.87 11.63 -1.02
CA ARG A 472 8.70 10.55 -0.46
C ARG A 472 8.78 10.63 1.06
N GLY A 473 8.95 11.82 1.63
CA GLY A 473 8.94 12.04 3.08
C GLY A 473 7.63 11.56 3.71
N ASN A 474 6.50 11.88 3.10
CA ASN A 474 5.18 11.41 3.53
C ASN A 474 5.02 9.88 3.39
N GLN A 475 5.59 9.26 2.36
CA GLN A 475 5.62 7.80 2.23
C GLN A 475 6.44 7.16 3.36
N MET A 476 7.60 7.74 3.71
CA MET A 476 8.43 7.26 4.82
C MET A 476 7.74 7.41 6.18
N VAL A 477 6.98 8.50 6.41
CA VAL A 477 6.13 8.63 7.61
C VAL A 477 5.08 7.52 7.66
N LYS A 478 4.41 7.22 6.54
CA LYS A 478 3.41 6.14 6.46
C LYS A 478 4.02 4.77 6.74
N ALA A 479 5.29 4.56 6.37
CA ALA A 479 6.05 3.34 6.65
C ALA A 479 6.65 3.29 8.08
N GLY A 480 6.41 4.29 8.93
CA GLY A 480 7.00 4.37 10.28
C GLY A 480 8.50 4.70 10.30
N ARG A 481 9.10 5.02 9.16
CA ARG A 481 10.53 5.36 9.01
C ARG A 481 10.75 6.85 9.28
N PHE A 482 10.50 7.30 10.51
CA PHE A 482 10.49 8.74 10.88
C PHE A 482 11.82 9.46 10.68
N LYS A 483 12.97 8.79 10.87
CA LYS A 483 14.30 9.40 10.70
C LYS A 483 14.58 9.74 9.23
N ALA A 484 14.34 8.78 8.33
CA ALA A 484 14.45 8.98 6.89
C ALA A 484 13.45 10.03 6.39
N ALA A 485 12.21 10.00 6.89
CA ALA A 485 11.22 11.02 6.59
C ALA A 485 11.70 12.44 6.97
N ALA A 486 12.28 12.59 8.16
CA ALA A 486 12.81 13.87 8.61
C ALA A 486 14.01 14.34 7.77
N GLY A 487 14.84 13.41 7.28
CA GLY A 487 15.90 13.69 6.29
C GLY A 487 15.32 14.23 4.98
N LEU A 488 14.34 13.55 4.39
CA LEU A 488 13.68 13.99 3.16
C LEU A 488 12.98 15.35 3.31
N PHE A 489 12.30 15.60 4.43
CA PHE A 489 11.74 16.93 4.69
C PHE A 489 12.82 18.01 4.87
N SER A 490 14.01 17.65 5.33
CA SER A 490 15.14 18.59 5.42
C SER A 490 15.68 18.95 4.05
N GLU A 491 15.77 17.99 3.12
CA GLU A 491 16.12 18.26 1.71
C GLU A 491 15.03 19.09 1.01
N ALA A 492 13.75 18.81 1.27
CA ALA A 492 12.65 19.64 0.78
C ALA A 492 12.76 21.10 1.25
N LEU A 493 13.14 21.33 2.52
CA LEU A 493 13.36 22.69 3.04
C LEU A 493 14.57 23.38 2.42
N LYS A 494 15.65 22.65 2.13
CA LYS A 494 16.81 23.19 1.40
C LYS A 494 16.39 23.60 -0.01
N ALA A 495 15.69 22.73 -0.74
CA ALA A 495 15.17 23.04 -2.07
C ALA A 495 14.23 24.25 -2.04
N CYS A 496 13.33 24.32 -1.06
CA CYS A 496 12.43 25.46 -0.82
C CYS A 496 13.22 26.76 -0.63
N SER A 497 14.28 26.75 0.18
CA SER A 497 15.12 27.94 0.43
C SER A 497 15.94 28.42 -0.78
N GLN A 498 16.15 27.55 -1.76
CA GLN A 498 16.87 27.88 -3.01
C GLN A 498 15.94 28.49 -4.08
N GLN A 499 14.62 28.40 -3.91
CA GLN A 499 13.67 29.00 -4.85
C GLN A 499 13.68 30.53 -4.73
N ARG A 500 13.54 31.21 -5.88
CA ARG A 500 13.56 32.69 -5.95
C ARG A 500 12.36 33.32 -5.23
N ALA A 501 11.25 32.59 -5.11
CA ALA A 501 10.08 32.96 -4.35
C ALA A 501 9.69 31.77 -3.47
N VAL A 502 9.68 31.97 -2.15
CA VAL A 502 9.34 30.94 -1.16
C VAL A 502 7.86 31.08 -0.82
N ASP A 503 7.09 30.02 -1.03
CA ASP A 503 5.75 29.90 -0.48
C ASP A 503 5.85 29.59 1.02
N LEU A 504 5.56 30.58 1.86
CA LEU A 504 5.68 30.47 3.31
C LEU A 504 4.71 29.44 3.90
N ASP A 505 3.54 29.26 3.30
CA ASP A 505 2.54 28.29 3.79
C ASP A 505 3.07 26.87 3.55
N LEU A 506 3.64 26.63 2.36
CA LEU A 506 4.30 25.36 2.05
C LEU A 506 5.51 25.10 2.95
N GLU A 507 6.38 26.11 3.17
CA GLU A 507 7.53 25.96 4.09
C GLU A 507 7.06 25.57 5.50
N VAL A 508 6.00 26.21 6.00
CA VAL A 508 5.39 25.87 7.30
C VAL A 508 4.90 24.42 7.32
N ASP A 509 4.22 23.96 6.27
CA ASP A 509 3.73 22.57 6.18
C ASP A 509 4.86 21.53 6.17
N ILE A 510 5.97 21.81 5.49
CA ILE A 510 7.14 20.94 5.49
C ILE A 510 7.76 20.91 6.91
N ILE A 511 7.94 22.06 7.56
CA ILE A 511 8.45 22.13 8.94
C ILE A 511 7.53 21.38 9.90
N LYS A 512 6.21 21.53 9.79
CA LYS A 512 5.23 20.81 10.62
C LYS A 512 5.32 19.30 10.41
N SER A 513 5.53 18.85 9.18
CA SER A 513 5.69 17.43 8.86
C SER A 513 6.98 16.86 9.46
N ARG A 514 8.08 17.61 9.39
CA ARG A 514 9.37 17.25 10.02
C ARG A 514 9.30 17.26 11.56
N ALA A 515 8.64 18.24 12.16
CA ALA A 515 8.42 18.33 13.61
C ALA A 515 7.67 17.10 14.14
N LYS A 516 6.64 16.61 13.42
CA LYS A 516 5.94 15.37 13.77
C LYS A 516 6.88 14.17 13.83
N CYS A 517 7.85 14.10 12.91
CA CYS A 517 8.87 13.05 12.89
C CYS A 517 9.80 13.16 14.11
N TRP A 518 10.27 14.37 14.46
CA TRP A 518 11.10 14.57 15.66
C TRP A 518 10.38 14.23 16.96
N LYS A 519 9.09 14.55 17.05
CA LYS A 519 8.27 14.15 18.18
C LYS A 519 8.18 12.63 18.31
N ALA A 520 7.97 11.92 17.20
CA ALA A 520 7.91 10.46 17.19
C ALA A 520 9.24 9.79 17.58
N LEU A 521 10.37 10.41 17.21
CA LEU A 521 11.72 9.93 17.53
C LEU A 521 12.21 10.30 18.94
N GLY A 522 11.50 11.17 19.67
CA GLY A 522 11.97 11.71 20.96
C GLY A 522 13.16 12.67 20.83
N CYS A 523 13.40 13.24 19.65
CA CYS A 523 14.45 14.22 19.39
C CYS A 523 13.97 15.63 19.79
N PHE A 524 13.96 15.91 21.10
CA PHE A 524 13.36 17.12 21.65
C PHE A 524 14.06 18.43 21.29
N SER A 525 15.37 18.43 21.00
CA SER A 525 16.07 19.66 20.57
C SER A 525 15.58 20.14 19.21
N GLU A 526 15.56 19.25 18.23
CA GLU A 526 15.16 19.49 16.86
C GLU A 526 13.66 19.81 16.78
N LEU A 527 12.85 19.12 17.59
CA LEU A 527 11.42 19.42 17.75
C LEU A 527 11.19 20.87 18.23
N LYS A 528 11.98 21.33 19.21
CA LYS A 528 11.86 22.69 19.76
C LYS A 528 12.23 23.75 18.71
N GLU A 529 13.27 23.49 17.92
CA GLU A 529 13.70 24.39 16.85
C GLU A 529 12.63 24.53 15.77
N ASP A 530 12.10 23.41 15.25
CA ASP A 530 11.05 23.41 14.24
C ASP A 530 9.76 24.06 14.76
N ALA A 531 9.37 23.77 16.01
CA ALA A 531 8.21 24.40 16.63
C ALA A 531 8.38 25.92 16.77
N SER A 532 9.55 26.40 17.20
CA SER A 532 9.85 27.83 17.31
C SER A 532 9.83 28.52 15.94
N LYS A 533 10.32 27.86 14.90
CA LYS A 533 10.30 28.38 13.52
C LYS A 533 8.86 28.53 13.01
N VAL A 534 8.00 27.52 13.22
CA VAL A 534 6.57 27.61 12.86
C VAL A 534 5.87 28.73 13.62
N LEU A 535 6.13 28.88 14.92
CA LEU A 535 5.52 29.96 15.71
C LEU A 535 5.96 31.35 15.22
N LYS A 536 7.23 31.51 14.85
CA LYS A 536 7.72 32.77 14.29
C LYS A 536 7.04 33.10 12.95
N LEU A 537 6.88 32.11 12.06
CA LEU A 537 6.27 32.30 10.73
C LEU A 537 4.76 32.56 10.83
N THR A 538 4.08 31.93 11.78
CA THR A 538 2.61 32.03 11.95
C THR A 538 2.17 33.12 12.94
N GLY A 539 3.11 33.88 13.51
CA GLY A 539 2.80 34.92 14.51
C GLY A 539 2.24 34.36 15.82
N ASN A 540 2.77 33.23 16.29
CA ASN A 540 2.38 32.49 17.49
C ASN A 540 0.93 31.96 17.48
N ARG A 541 0.34 31.75 16.29
CA ARG A 541 -1.06 31.29 16.15
C ARG A 541 -1.20 29.78 16.01
N ASP A 542 -0.14 29.06 15.64
CA ASP A 542 -0.20 27.62 15.43
C ASP A 542 -0.24 26.84 16.76
N SER A 543 -1.39 26.24 17.04
CA SER A 543 -1.62 25.50 18.29
C SER A 543 -0.79 24.22 18.39
N ASP A 544 -0.49 23.55 17.27
CA ASP A 544 0.32 22.32 17.28
C ASP A 544 1.77 22.66 17.66
N ALA A 545 2.30 23.75 17.09
CA ALA A 545 3.64 24.22 17.38
C ALA A 545 3.79 24.65 18.85
N LEU A 546 2.78 25.28 19.45
CA LEU A 546 2.76 25.58 20.89
C LEU A 546 2.80 24.32 21.76
N GLN A 547 2.12 23.24 21.34
CA GLN A 547 2.15 21.96 22.05
C GLN A 547 3.50 21.26 21.89
N TRP A 548 4.07 21.26 20.69
CA TRP A 548 5.39 20.68 20.43
C TRP A 548 6.50 21.40 21.18
N HIS A 549 6.45 22.74 21.26
CA HIS A 549 7.41 23.50 22.04
C HIS A 549 7.37 23.12 23.53
N ARG A 550 6.17 22.99 24.11
CA ARG A 550 6.00 22.54 25.51
C ARG A 550 6.50 21.10 25.72
N ALA A 551 6.11 20.17 24.85
CA ALA A 551 6.56 18.79 24.92
C ALA A 551 8.08 18.66 24.81
N ALA A 552 8.71 19.49 23.98
CA ALA A 552 10.16 19.53 23.86
C ALA A 552 10.84 20.08 25.12
N ASP A 553 10.30 21.12 25.75
CA ASP A 553 10.81 21.65 27.02
C ASP A 553 10.75 20.61 28.15
N GLU A 554 9.61 19.93 28.27
CA GLU A 554 9.43 18.85 29.25
C GLU A 554 10.40 17.69 29.00
N GLY A 555 10.53 17.25 27.74
CA GLY A 555 11.45 16.19 27.35
C GLY A 555 12.92 16.51 27.63
N LEU A 556 13.34 17.76 27.38
CA LEU A 556 14.69 18.23 27.68
C LEU A 556 14.97 18.31 29.19
N GLN A 557 14.00 18.76 30.00
CA GLN A 557 14.11 18.79 31.46
C GLN A 557 14.17 17.37 32.06
N HIS A 558 13.42 16.42 31.51
CA HIS A 558 13.47 15.03 31.95
C HIS A 558 14.85 14.41 31.65
N LYS A 559 15.41 14.71 30.48
CA LYS A 559 16.74 14.21 30.07
C LYS A 559 17.87 14.79 30.94
N SER A 560 17.78 16.05 31.37
CA SER A 560 18.78 16.64 32.29
C SER A 560 18.74 15.99 33.67
N ARG A 561 17.54 15.81 34.24
CA ARG A 561 17.37 15.15 35.56
C ARG A 561 17.90 13.72 35.58
N ASN A 562 17.69 12.95 34.52
CA ASN A 562 18.20 11.58 34.43
C ASN A 562 19.73 11.54 34.33
N ARG A 563 20.32 12.47 33.57
CA ARG A 563 21.77 12.57 33.45
C ARG A 563 22.44 12.89 34.79
N ASP A 564 21.85 13.76 35.60
CA ASP A 564 22.36 14.08 36.94
C ASP A 564 22.23 12.89 37.91
N ARG A 565 21.21 12.04 37.73
CA ARG A 565 20.98 10.85 38.55
C ARG A 565 21.95 9.70 38.22
N GLU A 566 22.32 9.51 36.95
CA GLU A 566 23.32 8.51 36.53
C GLU A 566 24.73 8.82 37.04
N VAL A 567 25.08 10.10 37.18
CA VAL A 567 26.40 10.51 37.67
C VAL A 567 26.58 10.23 39.17
N LEU A 568 25.49 10.05 39.92
CA LEU A 568 25.52 9.86 41.38
C LEU A 568 25.44 8.40 41.85
N GLN A 569 25.42 7.41 40.94
CA GLN A 569 25.45 5.98 41.33
C GLN A 569 26.84 5.37 41.08
N PRO A 570 27.58 4.93 42.13
CA PRO A 570 28.84 4.24 41.97
C PRO A 570 28.62 2.87 41.31
N ARG A 571 29.34 2.61 40.21
CA ARG A 571 29.36 1.31 39.52
C ARG A 571 30.02 0.25 40.39
N GLU A 572 29.25 -0.67 40.94
CA GLU A 572 29.78 -1.92 41.52
C GLU A 572 30.21 -2.87 40.38
N ALA A 573 31.43 -3.39 40.48
CA ALA A 573 32.02 -4.28 39.48
C ALA A 573 31.45 -5.72 39.62
N PRO A 574 31.15 -6.42 38.51
CA PRO A 574 30.66 -7.79 38.57
C PRO A 574 31.80 -8.81 38.87
N PRO A 575 31.50 -9.94 39.54
CA PRO A 575 32.49 -10.94 39.90
C PRO A 575 32.91 -11.79 38.69
N MET A 576 34.21 -11.98 38.54
CA MET A 576 34.83 -12.90 37.59
C MET A 576 34.73 -14.34 38.12
N THR A 577 34.08 -15.24 37.38
CA THR A 577 34.24 -16.69 37.55
C THR A 577 34.67 -17.30 36.22
N GLY A 578 35.92 -17.76 36.18
CA GLY A 578 36.47 -18.51 35.05
C GLY A 578 36.15 -20.00 35.19
N ASN A 579 36.00 -20.68 34.05
CA ASN A 579 36.30 -22.11 33.98
C ASN A 579 36.74 -22.49 32.56
N ALA A 580 37.74 -23.36 32.50
CA ALA A 580 38.43 -23.84 31.30
C ALA A 580 38.21 -25.35 31.11
N ASN A 581 38.56 -25.83 29.90
CA ASN A 581 38.57 -27.22 29.37
C ASN A 581 37.32 -27.60 28.55
N GLY A 582 37.37 -28.32 27.42
CA GLY A 582 38.44 -29.03 26.69
C GLY A 582 37.87 -29.64 25.39
N TYR A 583 38.74 -30.06 24.48
CA TYR A 583 38.45 -30.56 23.12
C TYR A 583 37.86 -31.99 23.08
N GLY A 584 36.97 -32.27 22.10
CA GLY A 584 36.92 -33.56 21.37
C GLY A 584 35.55 -34.15 21.00
N GLY A 585 35.35 -34.51 19.72
CA GLY A 585 34.54 -35.66 19.27
C GLY A 585 33.31 -35.40 18.36
N PHE A 586 33.37 -35.83 17.11
CA PHE A 586 32.27 -35.76 16.11
C PHE A 586 31.15 -36.79 16.35
N GLY A 587 29.90 -36.35 16.40
CA GLY A 587 28.68 -37.17 16.55
C GLY A 587 27.59 -36.87 15.50
N ALA A 588 26.72 -37.85 15.22
CA ALA A 588 25.76 -37.90 14.12
C ALA A 588 24.67 -36.80 14.13
N LYS A 589 24.26 -36.33 12.93
CA LYS A 589 23.34 -35.20 12.72
C LYS A 589 21.86 -35.60 12.92
N CYS A 590 21.08 -34.74 13.58
CA CYS A 590 19.62 -34.87 13.77
C CYS A 590 18.87 -34.64 12.44
N SER A 591 17.92 -35.51 12.10
CA SER A 591 17.18 -35.49 10.81
C SER A 591 16.15 -34.36 10.68
N GLN A 592 15.74 -33.72 11.78
CA GLN A 592 14.73 -32.65 11.78
C GLN A 592 15.35 -31.26 11.63
N CYS A 593 16.52 -31.02 12.25
CA CYS A 593 17.24 -29.74 12.13
C CYS A 593 18.49 -29.83 11.24
N ASN A 594 18.80 -31.00 10.65
CA ASN A 594 20.03 -31.27 9.91
C ASN A 594 21.33 -30.91 10.66
N GLY A 595 21.29 -30.88 12.00
CA GLY A 595 22.43 -30.49 12.84
C GLY A 595 22.69 -28.99 12.96
N LEU A 596 21.73 -28.12 12.57
CA LEU A 596 21.90 -26.65 12.61
C LEU A 596 21.71 -26.02 13.99
N ALA A 597 21.11 -26.72 14.95
CA ALA A 597 20.84 -26.20 16.29
C ALA A 597 21.81 -26.82 17.31
N SER A 598 22.38 -25.98 18.18
CA SER A 598 23.21 -26.41 19.31
C SER A 598 22.46 -27.31 20.29
N LYS A 599 21.14 -27.17 20.40
CA LYS A 599 20.20 -28.14 21.01
C LYS A 599 18.87 -28.10 20.27
N CYS A 600 18.37 -29.25 19.83
CA CYS A 600 17.04 -29.35 19.25
C CYS A 600 15.96 -29.19 20.34
N ALA A 601 15.03 -28.24 20.18
CA ALA A 601 13.98 -27.97 21.16
C ALA A 601 12.99 -29.13 21.38
N GLN A 602 12.88 -30.07 20.43
CA GLN A 602 11.98 -31.22 20.53
C GLN A 602 12.64 -32.49 21.11
N CYS A 603 13.91 -32.75 20.80
CA CYS A 603 14.60 -33.98 21.24
C CYS A 603 15.78 -33.74 22.19
N GLY A 604 16.15 -32.49 22.46
CA GLY A 604 17.26 -32.12 23.35
C GLY A 604 18.67 -32.42 22.81
N ALA A 605 18.79 -33.10 21.67
CA ALA A 605 20.07 -33.49 21.10
C ALA A 605 20.84 -32.26 20.58
N GLY A 606 22.09 -32.14 21.01
CA GLY A 606 23.10 -31.20 20.51
C GLY A 606 24.37 -31.96 20.15
N PRO A 607 25.32 -31.34 19.41
CA PRO A 607 26.63 -31.95 19.16
C PRO A 607 27.38 -32.11 20.49
N GLY A 608 27.22 -33.25 21.16
CA GLY A 608 27.88 -33.57 22.43
C GLY A 608 27.05 -34.30 23.50
N SER A 609 25.76 -34.59 23.30
CA SER A 609 24.98 -35.36 24.29
C SER A 609 25.18 -36.87 24.13
N GLN A 610 26.09 -37.47 24.91
CA GLN A 610 26.01 -38.92 25.22
C GLN A 610 25.09 -39.11 26.43
N GLU A 611 24.14 -40.04 26.30
CA GLU A 611 23.39 -40.60 27.43
C GLU A 611 24.33 -41.39 28.35
N LEU A 612 24.13 -41.27 29.66
CA LEU A 612 24.58 -42.25 30.65
C LEU A 612 23.54 -43.38 30.74
#